data_AF-A0A5M8P4A0-F1
#
_entry.id   AF-A0A5M8P4A0-F1
#
_cell.length_a   1.000
_cell.length_b   1.000
_cell.length_c   1.000
_cell.angle_alpha   90.00
_cell.angle_beta   90.00
_cell.angle_gamma   90.00
#
_symmetry.space_group_name_H-M   'P 1'
#
loop_
_entity.id
_entity.type
_entity.pdbx_description
1 polymer ?
#
loop_
_entity_poly.entity_id
_entity_poly.type
_entity_poly.pdbx_seq_one_letter_code
_entity_poly.pdbx_strand_id
1 'polypeptide(L)'
;MAQVKDIIEDNKFNEFLQKEIDVYNKRPAPGKGLRYKRTPYDGMKDNGIFNVEGIRAEFVKLANKESRLPRAQKDAISGLVFRVAQQVVTFREKEAKGAGKEKQSKKRTKKAKK
;
A
#
# COMPACT_ATOMS: atom_id res chain seq x y z
N MET A 1 2.97 11.34 -15.90
CA MET A 1 3.31 10.49 -14.74
C MET A 1 2.49 10.99 -13.58
N ALA A 2 1.59 10.19 -13.01
CA ALA A 2 0.83 10.61 -11.82
C ALA A 2 1.84 10.96 -10.71
N GLN A 3 1.73 12.16 -10.14
CA GLN A 3 2.68 12.56 -9.10
C GLN A 3 2.40 11.67 -7.88
N VAL A 4 3.45 11.28 -7.15
CA VAL A 4 3.34 10.38 -5.98
C VAL A 4 2.29 10.89 -4.96
N LYS A 5 2.07 12.21 -4.91
CA LYS A 5 1.02 12.86 -4.13
C LYS A 5 -0.40 12.39 -4.49
N ASP A 6 -0.73 12.31 -5.78
CA ASP A 6 -2.06 11.89 -6.26
C ASP A 6 -2.36 10.42 -5.92
N ILE A 7 -1.32 9.58 -5.85
CA ILE A 7 -1.44 8.16 -5.51
C ILE A 7 -1.63 7.99 -4.01
N ILE A 8 -0.95 8.80 -3.19
CA ILE A 8 -1.08 8.71 -1.74
C ILE A 8 -2.48 9.07 -1.31
N GLU A 9 -3.14 10.03 -1.96
CA GLU A 9 -4.51 10.48 -1.66
C GLU A 9 -5.59 9.50 -2.15
N ASP A 10 -5.26 8.54 -3.02
CA ASP A 10 -6.19 7.57 -3.59
C ASP A 10 -6.83 6.65 -2.53
N ASN A 11 -8.14 6.41 -2.67
CA ASN A 11 -8.89 5.47 -1.84
C ASN A 11 -8.35 4.04 -1.97
N LYS A 12 -7.96 3.62 -3.19
CA LYS A 12 -7.37 2.29 -3.40
C LYS A 12 -6.03 2.15 -2.66
N PHE A 13 -5.22 3.21 -2.61
CA PHE A 13 -3.98 3.20 -1.84
C PHE A 13 -4.24 2.96 -0.35
N ASN A 14 -5.24 3.62 0.22
CA ASN A 14 -5.64 3.38 1.62
C ASN A 14 -6.07 1.95 1.89
N GLU A 15 -6.84 1.36 0.99
CA GLU A 15 -7.28 -0.03 1.15
C GLU A 15 -6.10 -1.02 1.14
N PHE A 16 -5.15 -0.86 0.22
CA PHE A 16 -3.97 -1.72 0.16
C PHE A 16 -3.05 -1.49 1.38
N LEU A 17 -2.87 -0.22 1.78
CA LEU A 17 -2.08 0.11 2.95
C LEU A 17 -2.70 -0.48 4.23
N GLN A 18 -4.02 -0.35 4.41
CA GLN A 18 -4.75 -0.93 5.53
C GLN A 18 -4.58 -2.46 5.57
N LYS A 19 -4.67 -3.14 4.42
CA LYS A 19 -4.47 -4.60 4.34
C LYS A 19 -3.08 -5.02 4.82
N GLU A 20 -2.02 -4.34 4.37
CA GLU A 20 -0.65 -4.64 4.81
C GLU A 20 -0.47 -4.42 6.33
N ILE A 21 -1.04 -3.33 6.86
CA ILE A 21 -1.01 -3.01 8.29
C ILE A 21 -1.78 -4.06 9.10
N ASP A 22 -2.97 -4.46 8.65
CA ASP A 22 -3.80 -5.46 9.31
C ASP A 22 -3.11 -6.82 9.35
N VAL A 23 -2.45 -7.23 8.26
CA VAL A 23 -1.68 -8.47 8.20
C VAL A 23 -0.53 -8.43 9.21
N TYR A 24 0.15 -7.29 9.33
CA TYR A 24 1.20 -7.12 10.34
C TYR A 24 0.65 -7.13 11.76
N ASN A 25 -0.52 -6.52 11.98
CA ASN A 25 -1.12 -6.40 13.31
C ASN A 25 -1.74 -7.71 13.81
N LYS A 26 -2.29 -8.53 12.90
CA LYS A 26 -2.93 -9.83 13.20
C LYS A 26 -1.96 -11.00 13.10
N ARG A 27 -0.65 -10.77 13.32
CA ARG A 27 0.35 -11.84 13.35
C ARG A 27 -0.02 -12.86 14.44
N PRO A 28 0.08 -14.17 14.15
CA PRO A 28 -0.16 -15.20 15.16
C PRO A 28 0.82 -15.04 16.33
N ALA A 29 0.51 -15.59 17.50
CA ALA A 29 1.48 -15.59 18.58
C ALA A 29 2.71 -16.42 18.17
N PRO A 30 3.94 -15.99 18.50
CA PRO A 30 5.12 -16.82 18.28
C PRO A 30 5.00 -18.10 19.13
N GLY A 31 5.62 -19.19 18.66
CA GLY A 31 5.63 -20.46 19.38
C GLY A 31 6.20 -20.33 20.80
N LYS A 32 5.90 -21.31 21.67
CA LYS A 32 6.29 -21.28 23.08
C LYS A 32 7.82 -21.09 23.22
N GLY A 33 8.23 -20.05 23.95
CA GLY A 33 9.64 -19.68 24.15
C GLY A 33 10.27 -18.85 23.03
N LEU A 34 9.55 -18.59 21.93
CA LEU A 34 10.01 -17.76 20.83
C LEU A 34 9.46 -16.34 20.93
N ARG A 35 10.21 -15.38 20.36
CA ARG A 35 9.78 -14.00 20.18
C ARG A 35 9.99 -13.60 18.73
N TYR A 36 9.11 -12.75 18.20
CA TYR A 36 9.36 -12.13 16.91
C TYR A 36 10.62 -11.27 16.99
N LYS A 37 11.45 -11.35 15.93
CA LYS A 37 12.51 -10.39 15.74
C LYS A 37 11.88 -9.01 15.56
N ARG A 38 12.25 -8.06 16.41
CA ARG A 38 11.73 -6.69 16.30
C ARG A 38 12.09 -6.10 14.94
N THR A 39 11.10 -5.49 14.33
CA THR A 39 11.23 -4.73 13.09
C THR A 39 11.00 -3.24 13.38
N PRO A 40 11.38 -2.35 12.45
CA PRO A 40 11.06 -0.92 12.58
C PRO A 40 9.55 -0.66 12.75
N TYR A 41 8.69 -1.54 12.22
CA TYR A 41 7.24 -1.44 12.36
C TYR A 41 6.77 -1.67 13.79
N ASP A 42 7.47 -2.48 14.59
CA ASP A 42 7.09 -2.69 15.99
C ASP A 42 7.25 -1.40 16.80
N GLY A 43 8.35 -0.66 16.59
CA GLY A 43 8.53 0.65 17.25
C GLY A 43 7.51 1.70 16.80
N MET A 44 7.03 1.62 15.56
CA MET A 44 5.95 2.50 15.09
C MET A 44 4.59 2.09 15.65
N LYS A 45 4.37 0.79 15.86
CA LYS A 45 3.16 0.24 16.48
C LYS A 45 3.10 0.60 17.96
N ASP A 46 4.22 0.47 18.68
CA ASP A 46 4.34 0.84 20.09
C ASP A 46 4.03 2.33 20.32
N ASN A 47 4.39 3.18 19.35
CA ASN A 47 4.11 4.62 19.37
C ASN A 47 2.72 4.99 18.81
N GLY A 48 1.91 4.02 18.38
CA GLY A 48 0.58 4.26 17.80
C GLY A 48 0.58 4.91 16.39
N ILE A 49 1.73 4.97 15.73
CA ILE A 49 1.91 5.60 14.40
C ILE A 49 1.65 4.61 13.26
N PHE A 50 1.70 3.30 13.54
CA PHE A 50 1.52 2.24 12.54
C PHE A 50 0.04 1.99 12.18
N ASN A 51 -0.60 3.03 11.65
CA ASN A 51 -1.93 3.02 11.06
C ASN A 51 -1.91 3.85 9.75
N VAL A 52 -2.99 3.81 8.96
CA VAL A 52 -3.04 4.47 7.64
C VAL A 52 -2.78 5.97 7.75
N GLU A 53 -3.43 6.65 8.70
CA GLU A 53 -3.29 8.09 8.91
C GLU A 53 -1.88 8.48 9.34
N GLY A 54 -1.31 7.75 10.29
CA GLY A 54 0.02 7.98 10.82
C GLY A 54 1.11 7.75 9.78
N ILE A 55 1.00 6.70 8.97
CA ILE A 55 1.93 6.45 7.87
C ILE A 55 1.83 7.53 6.80
N ARG A 56 0.61 7.97 6.43
CA ARG A 56 0.41 9.09 5.51
C ARG A 56 1.04 10.38 6.05
N ALA A 57 0.71 10.74 7.29
CA ALA A 57 1.21 11.95 7.93
C ALA A 57 2.73 11.95 8.04
N GLU A 58 3.35 10.84 8.45
CA GLU A 58 4.80 10.75 8.52
C GLU A 58 5.47 10.70 7.16
N PHE A 59 4.83 10.14 6.14
CA PHE A 59 5.34 10.21 4.78
C PHE A 59 5.38 11.64 4.24
N VAL A 60 4.34 12.45 4.53
CA VAL A 60 4.33 13.89 4.17
C VAL A 60 5.44 14.63 4.91
N LYS A 61 5.60 14.40 6.22
CA LYS A 61 6.71 14.98 6.99
C LYS A 61 8.07 14.52 6.49
N LEU A 62 8.18 13.29 5.99
CA LEU A 62 9.40 12.76 5.37
C LEU A 62 9.74 13.51 4.08
N ALA A 63 8.76 13.72 3.21
CA ALA A 63 8.93 14.51 1.99
C ALA A 63 9.37 15.95 2.30
N ASN A 64 8.86 16.52 3.39
CA ASN A 64 9.23 17.86 3.86
C ASN A 64 10.53 17.89 4.71
N LYS A 65 11.18 16.75 4.95
CA LYS A 65 12.35 16.59 5.85
C LYS A 65 12.10 16.97 7.32
N GLU A 66 10.86 17.00 7.75
CA GLU A 66 10.43 17.36 9.10
C GLU A 66 10.26 16.15 10.03
N SER A 67 10.27 14.93 9.49
CA SER A 67 10.07 13.73 10.30
C SER A 67 11.20 13.55 11.30
N ARG A 68 10.84 13.35 12.57
CA ARG A 68 11.78 13.11 13.69
C ARG A 68 12.03 11.62 13.94
N LEU A 69 11.44 10.74 13.14
CA LEU A 69 11.59 9.30 13.31
C LEU A 69 13.04 8.84 13.09
N PRO A 70 13.48 7.74 13.73
CA PRO A 70 14.75 7.09 13.43
C PRO A 70 14.86 6.71 11.96
N ARG A 71 16.08 6.76 11.39
CA ARG A 71 16.39 6.41 10.00
C ARG A 71 15.72 5.10 9.56
N ALA A 72 15.85 4.04 10.36
CA ALA A 72 15.27 2.73 10.04
C ALA A 72 13.74 2.74 9.91
N GLN A 73 13.03 3.57 10.68
CA GLN A 73 11.58 3.72 10.58
C GLN A 73 11.20 4.54 9.35
N LYS A 74 11.96 5.60 9.06
CA LYS A 74 11.78 6.43 7.86
C LYS A 74 11.93 5.62 6.57
N ASP A 75 12.97 4.77 6.52
CA ASP A 75 13.24 3.89 5.38
C ASP A 75 12.13 2.82 5.26
N ALA A 76 11.63 2.30 6.38
CA ALA A 76 10.53 1.34 6.39
C ALA A 76 9.20 1.96 5.89
N ILE A 77 8.86 3.18 6.33
CA ILE A 77 7.69 3.93 5.84
C ILE A 77 7.80 4.15 4.33
N SER A 78 8.94 4.67 3.87
CA SER A 78 9.16 4.94 2.46
C SER A 78 9.01 3.67 1.63
N GLY A 79 9.65 2.57 2.05
CA GLY A 79 9.57 1.29 1.37
C GLY A 79 8.15 0.71 1.32
N LEU A 80 7.38 0.85 2.42
CA LEU A 80 5.99 0.43 2.47
C LEU A 80 5.12 1.25 1.51
N VAL A 81 5.24 2.58 1.54
CA VAL A 81 4.49 3.48 0.65
C VAL A 81 4.80 3.20 -0.81
N PHE A 82 6.07 3.03 -1.18
CA PHE A 82 6.45 2.70 -2.56
C PHE A 82 5.90 1.34 -3.01
N ARG A 83 5.96 0.33 -2.15
CA ARG A 83 5.42 -0.99 -2.46
C ARG A 83 3.91 -0.94 -2.68
N VAL A 84 3.17 -0.26 -1.81
CA VAL A 84 1.71 -0.11 -1.93
C VAL A 84 1.36 0.71 -3.17
N ALA A 85 2.08 1.80 -3.43
CA ALA A 85 1.89 2.59 -4.65
C ALA A 85 2.07 1.74 -5.91
N GLN A 86 3.08 0.87 -5.93
CA GLN A 86 3.31 -0.04 -7.05
C GLN A 86 2.22 -1.12 -7.18
N GLN A 87 1.68 -1.63 -6.07
CA GLN A 87 0.51 -2.51 -6.09
C GLN A 87 -0.72 -1.81 -6.71
N VAL A 88 -0.97 -0.55 -6.37
CA VAL A 88 -2.08 0.23 -6.95
C VAL A 88 -1.89 0.46 -8.44
N VAL A 89 -0.67 0.83 -8.88
CA VAL A 89 -0.36 1.01 -10.31
C VAL A 89 -0.58 -0.29 -11.08
N THR A 90 -0.01 -1.40 -10.61
CA THR A 90 -0.19 -2.71 -11.25
C THR A 90 -1.64 -3.19 -11.25
N PHE A 91 -2.41 -2.89 -10.20
CA PHE A 91 -3.84 -3.16 -10.15
C PHE A 91 -4.60 -2.38 -11.23
N ARG A 92 -4.34 -1.08 -11.35
CA ARG A 92 -4.94 -0.20 -12.37
C ARG A 92 -4.58 -0.63 -13.79
N GLU A 93 -3.33 -1.03 -14.04
CA GLU A 93 -2.91 -1.58 -15.34
C GLU A 93 -3.65 -2.88 -15.69
N LYS A 94 -3.88 -3.76 -14.71
CA LYS A 94 -4.67 -4.99 -14.90
C LYS A 94 -6.13 -4.67 -15.18
N GLU A 95 -6.74 -3.70 -14.49
CA GLU A 95 -8.11 -3.25 -14.77
C GLU A 95 -8.23 -2.66 -16.18
N ALA A 96 -7.27 -1.84 -16.61
CA ALA A 96 -7.25 -1.29 -17.96
C ALA A 96 -7.13 -2.38 -19.04
N LYS A 97 -6.30 -3.40 -18.81
CA LYS A 97 -6.15 -4.57 -19.70
C LYS A 97 -7.36 -5.51 -19.66
N GLY A 98 -8.03 -5.63 -18.51
CA GLY A 98 -9.27 -6.40 -18.33
C GLY A 98 -10.47 -5.75 -19.04
N ALA A 99 -10.64 -4.44 -18.90
CA ALA A 99 -11.65 -3.65 -19.60
C ALA A 99 -11.45 -3.66 -21.13
N GLY A 100 -10.20 -3.79 -21.61
CA GLY A 100 -9.89 -4.02 -23.01
C GLY A 100 -10.41 -5.36 -23.55
N LYS A 101 -10.35 -6.43 -22.74
CA LYS A 101 -10.87 -7.75 -23.12
C LYS A 101 -12.40 -7.82 -23.12
N GLU A 102 -13.07 -7.09 -22.23
CA GLU A 102 -14.54 -7.03 -22.23
C GLU A 102 -15.11 -6.20 -23.40
N LYS A 103 -14.41 -5.15 -23.85
CA LYS A 103 -14.81 -4.41 -25.06
C LYS A 103 -14.59 -5.21 -26.36
N GLN A 104 -13.64 -6.14 -26.37
CA GLN A 104 -13.38 -7.01 -27.53
C GLN A 104 -14.36 -8.20 -27.62
N SER A 105 -14.88 -8.69 -26.48
CA SER A 105 -15.93 -9.72 -26.48
C SER A 105 -17.30 -9.17 -26.91
N LYS A 106 -17.66 -7.93 -26.53
CA LYS A 106 -18.90 -7.25 -26.99
C LYS A 106 -18.90 -6.84 -28.47
N LYS A 107 -17.72 -6.62 -29.10
CA LYS A 107 -17.63 -6.36 -30.55
C LYS A 107 -17.74 -7.63 -31.40
N ARG A 108 -17.37 -8.80 -30.85
CA ARG A 108 -17.45 -10.09 -31.58
C ARG A 108 -18.84 -10.69 -31.63
N THR A 109 -19.71 -10.43 -30.63
CA THR A 109 -21.07 -10.98 -30.61
C THR A 109 -22.10 -10.22 -31.44
N LYS A 110 -21.81 -8.98 -31.91
CA LYS A 110 -22.72 -8.22 -32.79
C LYS A 110 -22.53 -8.47 -34.29
N LYS A 111 -21.48 -9.18 -34.73
CA LYS A 111 -21.26 -9.53 -36.14
C LYS A 111 -21.75 -10.92 -36.55
N ALA A 112 -22.27 -11.71 -35.63
CA ALA A 112 -22.76 -13.07 -35.90
C ALA A 112 -24.29 -13.16 -36.09
N LYS A 113 -24.97 -12.02 -36.22
CA LYS A 113 -26.44 -11.97 -36.41
C LYS A 113 -26.78 -10.98 -37.52
N LYS A 114 -26.33 -11.27 -38.73
CA LYS A 114 -26.87 -10.70 -39.97
C LYS A 114 -26.74 -11.72 -41.09
#